data_AF-A0A2U3R6W0-F1
#
_entry.id   AF-A0A2U3R6W0-F1
#
_cell.length_a   1.000
_cell.length_b   1.000
_cell.length_c   1.000
_cell.angle_alpha   90.00
_cell.angle_beta   90.00
_cell.angle_gamma   90.00
#
_symmetry.space_group_name_H-M   'P 1'
#
loop_
_entity.id
_entity.type
_entity.pdbx_description
1 polymer ?
#
loop_
_entity_poly.entity_id
_entity_poly.type
_entity_poly.pdbx_seq_one_letter_code
_entity_poly.pdbx_strand_id
1 'polypeptide(L)'
;MQLCLINNKVQTRKFNNTSEGFNKLVTWLKTRGSGHVCMEATGIYWKNLAKYLYDYGYKVSVVNPARIKGFAMSKLSRTKTDKADSVLIADFCKAMKPEAWYPQLHYIQELQQLVNRLNVLIKHKTQETNVGLNPKHRQSGSSMRGASRISRTC
;
A
#
# COMPACT_ATOMS: atom_id res chain seq x y z
N MET A 1 -0.57 10.73 10.57
CA MET A 1 0.21 11.31 9.47
C MET A 1 1.09 12.42 10.02
N GLN A 2 2.40 12.34 9.84
CA GLN A 2 3.35 13.40 10.25
C GLN A 2 3.67 14.26 9.03
N LEU A 3 3.53 15.58 9.16
CA LEU A 3 3.86 16.53 8.11
C LEU A 3 4.96 17.47 8.60
N CYS A 4 5.92 17.76 7.70
CA CYS A 4 6.98 18.73 7.91
C CYS A 4 6.86 19.84 6.87
N LEU A 5 6.97 21.09 7.32
CA LEU A 5 7.07 22.25 6.46
C LEU A 5 8.46 22.87 6.61
N ILE A 6 9.13 23.09 5.48
CA ILE A 6 10.43 23.76 5.42
C ILE A 6 10.27 25.04 4.59
N ASN A 7 9.91 26.13 5.27
CA ASN A 7 9.99 27.49 4.74
C ASN A 7 11.24 28.17 5.34
N ASN A 8 11.08 29.01 6.37
CA ASN A 8 12.17 29.67 7.11
C ASN A 8 12.57 28.93 8.41
N LYS A 9 11.67 28.11 8.96
CA LYS A 9 11.92 27.25 10.13
C LYS A 9 11.25 25.89 9.88
N VAL A 10 11.92 24.83 10.30
CA VAL A 10 11.38 23.47 10.25
C VAL A 10 10.26 23.34 11.27
N GLN A 11 9.03 23.12 10.79
CA GLN A 11 7.86 22.89 11.64
C GLN A 11 7.26 21.52 11.36
N THR A 12 6.97 20.76 12.42
CA THR A 12 6.44 19.40 12.31
C THR A 12 5.11 19.30 13.06
N ARG A 13 4.07 18.74 12.42
CA ARG A 13 2.77 18.47 13.07
C ARG A 13 2.23 17.09 12.70
N LYS A 14 1.49 16.49 13.64
CA LYS A 14 0.72 15.26 13.43
C LYS A 14 -0.74 15.60 13.12
N PHE A 15 -1.30 14.92 12.12
CA PHE A 15 -2.70 14.97 11.76
C PHE A 15 -3.25 13.54 11.65
N ASN A 16 -4.54 13.40 11.93
CA ASN A 16 -5.26 12.13 11.74
C ASN A 16 -5.51 11.90 10.24
N ASN A 17 -5.53 10.64 9.82
CA ASN A 17 -5.82 10.26 8.44
C ASN A 17 -7.32 10.14 8.20
N THR A 18 -8.04 11.22 8.48
CA THR A 18 -9.49 11.33 8.35
C THR A 18 -9.83 12.63 7.62
N SER A 19 -11.03 12.75 7.07
CA SER A 19 -11.47 13.98 6.39
C SER A 19 -11.38 15.21 7.29
N GLU A 20 -11.68 15.08 8.58
CA GLU A 20 -11.49 16.15 9.57
C GLU A 20 -10.00 16.51 9.73
N GLY A 21 -9.12 15.51 9.77
CA GLY A 21 -7.67 15.72 9.83
C GLY A 21 -7.12 16.42 8.58
N PHE A 22 -7.66 16.11 7.40
CA PHE A 22 -7.30 16.78 6.15
C PHE A 22 -7.73 18.24 6.12
N ASN A 23 -8.94 18.54 6.63
CA ASN A 23 -9.39 19.92 6.80
C ASN A 23 -8.46 20.72 7.73
N LYS A 24 -8.11 20.14 8.89
CA LYS A 24 -7.15 20.77 9.83
C LYS A 24 -5.79 21.02 9.17
N LEU A 25 -5.34 20.09 8.33
CA LEU A 25 -4.09 20.24 7.57
C LEU A 25 -4.17 21.39 6.57
N VAL A 26 -5.22 21.45 5.74
CA VAL A 26 -5.39 22.52 4.74
C VAL A 26 -5.49 23.88 5.42
N THR A 27 -6.25 24.01 6.51
CA THR A 27 -6.30 25.26 7.29
C THR A 27 -4.91 25.65 7.79
N TRP A 28 -4.13 24.70 8.28
CA TRP A 28 -2.76 24.93 8.75
C TRP A 28 -1.79 25.33 7.64
N LEU A 29 -1.97 24.80 6.42
CA LEU A 29 -1.19 25.17 5.23
C LEU A 29 -1.58 26.54 4.70
N LYS A 30 -2.88 26.87 4.65
CA LYS A 30 -3.39 28.17 4.17
C LYS A 30 -2.78 29.35 4.92
N THR A 31 -2.62 29.25 6.24
CA THR A 31 -2.01 30.34 7.04
C THR A 31 -0.51 30.54 6.75
N ARG A 32 0.12 29.68 5.95
CA ARG A 32 1.57 29.66 5.68
C ARG A 32 1.92 29.84 4.20
N GLY A 33 0.92 29.99 3.34
CA GLY A 33 1.07 30.22 1.90
C GLY A 33 1.03 28.96 1.02
N SER A 34 1.16 29.18 -0.28
CA SER A 34 1.28 28.11 -1.28
C SER A 34 2.64 27.42 -1.17
N GLY A 35 2.64 26.08 -1.18
CA GLY A 35 3.87 25.29 -1.09
C GLY A 35 3.76 23.99 -1.86
N HIS A 36 4.92 23.36 -2.08
CA HIS A 36 5.01 22.02 -2.68
C HIS A 36 4.95 20.97 -1.57
N VAL A 37 3.91 20.13 -1.60
CA VAL A 37 3.74 19.04 -0.64
C VAL A 37 4.33 17.76 -1.23
N CYS A 38 5.35 17.21 -0.58
CA CYS A 38 5.87 15.89 -0.92
C CYS A 38 5.46 14.86 0.14
N MET A 39 5.10 13.67 -0.34
CA MET A 39 4.78 12.52 0.51
C MET A 39 5.38 11.24 -0.05
N GLU A 40 5.66 10.29 0.82
CA GLU A 40 6.12 8.95 0.45
C GLU A 40 4.94 8.04 0.11
N ALA A 41 5.09 7.22 -0.93
CA ALA A 41 4.09 6.26 -1.40
C ALA A 41 3.99 5.00 -0.51
N THR A 42 3.87 5.17 0.81
CA THR A 42 3.83 4.05 1.75
C THR A 42 2.38 3.60 2.00
N GLY A 43 2.05 2.38 1.56
CA GLY A 43 0.70 1.81 1.68
C GLY A 43 -0.34 2.50 0.80
N ILE A 44 -1.62 2.49 1.23
CA ILE A 44 -2.75 3.07 0.48
C ILE A 44 -3.11 4.48 0.96
N TYR A 45 -2.70 4.84 2.18
CA TYR A 45 -3.16 6.03 2.89
C TYR A 45 -2.80 7.36 2.23
N TRP A 46 -1.72 7.41 1.45
CA TRP A 46 -1.30 8.62 0.74
C TRP A 46 -2.27 9.03 -0.37
N LYS A 47 -3.00 8.09 -0.99
CA LYS A 47 -3.87 8.37 -2.15
C LYS A 47 -4.96 9.38 -1.84
N ASN A 48 -5.66 9.16 -0.73
CA ASN A 48 -6.77 10.03 -0.32
C ASN A 48 -6.28 11.43 0.02
N LEU A 49 -5.15 11.53 0.71
CA LEU A 49 -4.53 12.82 1.02
C LEU A 49 -4.05 13.55 -0.23
N ALA A 50 -3.34 12.85 -1.13
CA ALA A 50 -2.81 13.43 -2.34
C ALA A 50 -3.92 14.00 -3.21
N LYS A 51 -5.02 13.25 -3.38
CA LYS A 51 -6.22 13.71 -4.06
C LYS A 51 -6.81 14.94 -3.37
N TYR A 52 -7.00 14.88 -2.05
CA TYR A 52 -7.56 16.01 -1.29
C TYR A 52 -6.75 17.29 -1.48
N LEU A 53 -5.43 17.23 -1.34
CA LEU A 53 -4.56 18.40 -1.51
C LEU A 53 -4.52 18.89 -2.96
N TYR A 54 -4.57 17.99 -3.94
CA TYR A 54 -4.68 18.32 -5.35
C TYR A 54 -5.98 19.08 -5.65
N ASP A 55 -7.12 18.61 -5.13
CA ASP A 55 -8.43 19.24 -5.30
C ASP A 55 -8.47 20.65 -4.66
N TYR A 56 -7.66 20.91 -3.64
CA TYR A 56 -7.45 22.24 -3.03
C TYR A 56 -6.40 23.11 -3.74
N GLY A 57 -5.84 22.65 -4.87
CA GLY A 57 -4.91 23.43 -5.70
C GLY A 57 -3.45 23.40 -5.24
N TYR A 58 -3.07 22.51 -4.33
CA TYR A 58 -1.67 22.36 -3.93
C TYR A 58 -0.89 21.51 -4.94
N LYS A 59 0.37 21.90 -5.20
CA LYS A 59 1.31 21.03 -5.91
C LYS A 59 1.69 19.87 -4.99
N VAL A 60 1.30 18.66 -5.36
CA VAL A 60 1.59 17.43 -4.61
C VAL A 60 2.59 16.59 -5.38
N SER A 61 3.56 15.97 -4.71
CA SER A 61 4.41 14.92 -5.28
C SER A 61 4.39 13.68 -4.40
N VAL A 62 4.25 12.53 -5.05
CA VAL A 62 4.27 11.22 -4.41
C VAL A 62 5.56 10.52 -4.81
N VAL A 63 6.40 10.20 -3.83
CA VAL A 63 7.76 9.69 -4.08
C VAL A 63 7.87 8.23 -3.65
N ASN A 64 8.55 7.43 -4.48
CA ASN A 64 8.85 6.04 -4.17
C ASN A 64 9.73 5.93 -2.89
N PRO A 65 9.34 5.12 -1.88
CA PRO A 65 10.14 4.83 -0.69
C PRO A 65 11.62 4.51 -0.97
N ALA A 66 11.91 3.78 -2.05
CA ALA A 66 13.28 3.42 -2.42
C ALA A 66 14.16 4.66 -2.70
N ARG A 67 13.58 5.71 -3.31
CA ARG A 67 14.29 6.97 -3.58
C ARG A 67 14.57 7.73 -2.29
N ILE A 68 13.59 7.78 -1.39
CA ILE A 68 13.76 8.41 -0.06
C ILE A 68 14.83 7.67 0.74
N LYS A 69 14.82 6.33 0.72
CA LYS A 69 15.86 5.51 1.37
C LYS A 69 17.25 5.77 0.81
N GLY A 70 17.40 5.83 -0.52
CA GLY A 70 18.68 6.17 -1.17
C GLY A 70 19.20 7.55 -0.74
N PHE A 71 18.31 8.54 -0.65
CA PHE A 71 18.64 9.87 -0.14
C PHE A 71 19.02 9.86 1.34
N ALA A 72 18.32 9.09 2.19
CA ALA A 72 18.65 8.92 3.60
C ALA A 72 20.08 8.41 3.81
N MET A 73 20.48 7.41 3.02
CA MET A 73 21.83 6.83 3.06
C MET A 73 22.89 7.87 2.70
N SER A 74 22.64 8.71 1.69
CA SER A 74 23.56 9.79 1.30
C SER A 74 23.76 10.84 2.40
N LYS A 75 22.76 11.03 3.28
CA LYS A 75 22.78 11.97 4.41
C LYS A 75 23.29 11.36 5.71
N LEU A 76 23.71 10.08 5.73
CA LEU A 76 24.12 9.34 6.93
C LEU A 76 23.07 9.37 8.06
N SER A 77 21.79 9.52 7.70
CA SER A 77 20.70 9.59 8.70
C SER A 77 20.41 8.18 9.24
N ARG A 78 20.75 7.93 10.51
CA ARG A 78 20.55 6.63 11.18
C ARG A 78 19.31 6.59 12.07
N THR A 79 18.69 7.73 12.35
CA THR A 79 17.58 7.84 13.30
C THR A 79 16.24 7.69 12.59
N LYS A 80 15.56 6.58 12.83
CA LYS A 80 14.23 6.28 12.27
C LYS A 80 13.14 6.72 13.24
N THR A 81 12.66 7.95 13.08
CA THR A 81 11.53 8.48 13.84
C THR A 81 10.56 9.19 12.90
N ASP A 82 9.26 9.16 13.19
CA ASP A 82 8.24 9.86 12.37
C ASP A 82 8.65 11.30 12.02
N LYS A 83 9.24 12.00 13.01
CA LYS A 83 9.70 13.39 12.85
C LYS A 83 10.89 13.47 11.91
N ALA A 84 11.93 12.67 12.12
CA ALA A 84 13.11 12.66 11.25
C ALA A 84 12.75 12.27 9.82
N ASP A 85 11.87 11.28 9.63
CA ASP A 85 11.40 10.84 8.32
C ASP A 85 10.64 11.97 7.60
N SER A 86 9.79 12.72 8.31
CA SER A 86 9.08 13.86 7.73
C SER A 86 10.02 15.00 7.30
N VAL A 87 11.10 15.24 8.05
CA VAL A 87 12.13 16.23 7.70
C VAL A 87 12.92 15.76 6.49
N LEU A 88 13.31 14.48 6.45
CA LEU A 88 14.04 13.88 5.32
C LEU A 88 13.24 14.00 4.02
N ILE A 89 11.94 13.71 4.05
CA ILE A 89 11.07 13.82 2.87
C ILE A 89 10.98 15.27 2.39
N ALA A 90 10.89 16.23 3.31
CA ALA A 90 10.84 17.65 2.96
C ALA A 90 12.18 18.15 2.38
N ASP A 91 13.31 17.70 2.93
CA ASP A 91 14.64 17.94 2.38
C ASP A 91 14.78 17.36 0.97
N PHE A 92 14.34 16.11 0.78
CA PHE A 92 14.32 15.46 -0.54
C PHE A 92 13.50 16.27 -1.53
N CYS A 93 12.31 16.74 -1.12
CA CYS A 93 11.43 17.56 -1.95
C CYS A 93 12.13 18.85 -2.43
N LYS A 94 12.83 19.53 -1.52
CA LYS A 94 13.56 20.77 -1.81
C LYS A 94 14.75 20.54 -2.74
N ALA A 95 15.49 19.45 -2.53
CA ALA A 95 16.69 19.13 -3.30
C ALA A 95 16.37 18.58 -4.70
N MET A 96 15.44 17.62 -4.79
CA MET A 96 15.17 16.86 -6.01
C MET A 96 14.02 17.41 -6.84
N LYS A 97 13.18 18.31 -6.28
CA LYS A 97 12.02 18.92 -6.93
C LYS A 97 11.20 17.92 -7.76
N PRO A 98 10.69 16.84 -7.13
CA PRO A 98 10.01 15.77 -7.85
C PRO A 98 8.81 16.30 -8.65
N GLU A 99 8.47 15.57 -9.71
CA GLU A 99 7.32 15.88 -10.55
C GLU A 99 6.02 15.86 -9.76
N ALA A 100 5.07 16.70 -10.19
CA ALA A 100 3.76 16.74 -9.59
C ALA A 100 3.02 15.42 -9.86
N TRP A 101 2.41 14.87 -8.81
CA TRP A 101 1.46 13.79 -8.90
C TRP A 101 0.12 14.32 -9.35
N TYR A 102 -0.52 13.57 -10.25
CA TYR A 102 -1.87 13.85 -10.73
C TYR A 102 -2.78 12.66 -10.41
N PRO A 103 -4.04 12.91 -10.05
CA PRO A 103 -5.01 11.84 -9.88
C PRO A 103 -5.16 11.09 -11.20
N GLN A 104 -5.23 9.77 -11.09
CA GLN A 104 -5.47 8.92 -12.26
C GLN A 104 -6.85 9.21 -12.83
N LEU A 105 -6.93 9.34 -14.16
CA LEU A 105 -8.19 9.62 -14.85
C LEU A 105 -9.20 8.48 -14.65
N HIS A 106 -10.48 8.83 -14.57
CA HIS A 106 -11.57 7.90 -14.20
C HIS A 106 -11.62 6.67 -15.12
N TYR A 107 -11.45 6.84 -16.43
CA TYR A 107 -11.49 5.74 -17.40
C TYR A 107 -10.34 4.75 -17.21
N ILE A 108 -9.16 5.21 -16.75
CA ILE A 108 -8.03 4.32 -16.44
C ILE A 108 -8.34 3.51 -15.18
N GLN A 109 -8.99 4.13 -14.19
CA GLN A 109 -9.41 3.43 -12.97
C GLN A 109 -10.43 2.33 -13.30
N GLU A 110 -11.41 2.63 -14.15
CA GLU A 110 -12.42 1.67 -14.62
C GLU A 110 -11.76 0.51 -15.37
N LEU A 111 -10.83 0.79 -16.30
CA LEU A 111 -10.08 -0.24 -17.00
C LEU A 111 -9.30 -1.15 -16.04
N GLN A 112 -8.63 -0.59 -15.03
CA GLN A 112 -7.91 -1.37 -14.02
C GLN A 112 -8.86 -2.26 -13.21
N GLN A 113 -10.06 -1.78 -12.87
CA GLN A 113 -11.07 -2.59 -12.17
C GLN A 113 -11.52 -3.77 -13.04
N LEU A 114 -11.79 -3.54 -14.33
CA LEU A 114 -12.17 -4.58 -15.28
C LEU A 114 -11.06 -5.63 -15.44
N VAL A 115 -9.81 -5.20 -15.62
CA VAL A 115 -8.65 -6.09 -15.73
C VAL A 115 -8.46 -6.92 -14.45
N ASN A 116 -8.58 -6.30 -13.28
CA ASN A 116 -8.50 -7.03 -12.01
C ASN A 116 -9.63 -8.04 -11.87
N ARG A 117 -10.86 -7.69 -12.26
CA ARG A 117 -11.99 -8.60 -12.25
C ARG A 117 -11.76 -9.80 -13.17
N LEU A 118 -11.25 -9.56 -14.37
CA LEU A 118 -10.88 -10.61 -15.31
C LEU A 118 -9.84 -11.55 -14.71
N ASN A 119 -8.77 -11.03 -14.12
CA ASN A 119 -7.71 -11.83 -13.48
C ASN A 119 -8.24 -12.72 -12.35
N VAL A 120 -9.18 -12.20 -11.54
CA VAL A 120 -9.85 -13.00 -10.51
C VAL A 120 -10.64 -14.14 -11.14
N LEU A 121 -11.43 -13.88 -12.19
CA LEU A 121 -12.21 -14.92 -12.86
C LEU A 121 -11.34 -15.99 -13.51
N ILE A 122 -10.23 -15.60 -14.16
CA ILE A 122 -9.25 -16.54 -14.72
C ILE A 122 -8.69 -17.43 -13.61
N LYS A 123 -8.31 -16.85 -12.47
CA LYS A 123 -7.80 -17.61 -11.32
C LYS A 123 -8.82 -18.62 -10.79
N HIS A 124 -10.09 -18.23 -10.68
CA HIS A 124 -11.18 -19.11 -10.25
C HIS A 124 -11.37 -20.28 -11.25
N LYS A 125 -11.45 -19.99 -12.55
CA LYS A 125 -11.57 -21.02 -13.59
C LYS A 125 -10.41 -22.03 -13.55
N THR A 126 -9.18 -21.53 -13.40
CA THR A 126 -7.99 -22.39 -13.28
C THR A 126 -8.05 -23.26 -12.02
N GLN A 127 -8.52 -22.73 -10.89
CA GLN A 127 -8.71 -23.51 -9.66
C GLN A 127 -9.75 -24.61 -9.85
N GLU A 128 -10.90 -24.31 -10.44
CA GLU A 128 -11.95 -25.30 -10.71
C GLU A 128 -11.46 -26.42 -11.66
N THR A 129 -10.72 -26.04 -12.71
CA THR A 129 -10.14 -26.99 -13.66
C THR A 129 -9.12 -27.92 -12.99
N ASN A 130 -8.26 -27.38 -12.12
CA ASN A 130 -7.26 -28.15 -11.38
C ASN A 130 -7.88 -29.07 -10.31
N VAL A 131 -9.07 -28.74 -9.79
CA VAL A 131 -9.85 -29.63 -8.90
C VAL A 131 -10.45 -30.80 -9.69
N GLY A 132 -10.89 -30.57 -10.94
CA GLY A 132 -11.42 -31.61 -11.82
C GLY A 132 -10.36 -32.61 -12.34
N LEU A 133 -9.08 -32.23 -12.34
CA LEU A 133 -7.96 -33.06 -12.79
C LEU A 133 -7.31 -33.93 -11.70
N ASN A 134 -7.78 -33.86 -10.44
CA ASN A 134 -7.27 -34.69 -9.36
C ASN A 134 -8.34 -35.68 -8.86
N PRO A 135 -8.48 -36.87 -9.48
CA PRO A 135 -9.37 -37.89 -8.97
C PRO A 135 -8.78 -38.40 -7.65
N LYS A 136 -9.34 -37.93 -6.53
CA LYS A 136 -9.03 -38.48 -5.22
C LYS A 136 -9.26 -39.99 -5.27
N HIS A 137 -8.21 -40.76 -5.03
CA HIS A 137 -8.30 -42.16 -4.60
C HIS A 137 -9.23 -42.22 -3.39
N ARG A 138 -10.49 -42.55 -3.63
CA ARG A 138 -11.48 -42.91 -2.62
C ARG A 138 -11.59 -44.43 -2.67
N GLN A 139 -10.70 -45.12 -1.96
CA GLN A 139 -10.99 -46.50 -1.56
C GLN A 139 -11.67 -46.45 -0.19
N SER A 140 -12.96 -46.72 -0.19
CA SER A 140 -13.75 -47.13 0.96
C SER A 140 -14.37 -48.46 0.58
N GLY A 141 -14.07 -49.52 1.33
CA GLY A 141 -14.70 -50.84 1.21
C GLY A 141 -13.98 -51.85 2.10
N SER A 142 -14.23 -51.86 3.42
CA SER A 142 -15.25 -52.68 4.10
C SER A 142 -15.06 -54.21 3.97
N SER A 143 -14.46 -54.80 5.01
CA SER A 143 -14.85 -56.04 5.71
C SER A 143 -15.30 -57.27 4.92
N MET A 144 -14.58 -58.39 5.08
CA MET A 144 -15.20 -59.69 5.35
C MET A 144 -14.32 -60.58 6.24
N ARG A 145 -14.92 -61.09 7.32
CA ARG A 145 -14.43 -62.17 8.19
C ARG A 145 -14.95 -63.52 7.65
N GLY A 146 -14.22 -64.59 7.91
CA GLY A 146 -14.67 -65.99 7.83
C GLY A 146 -13.48 -66.93 7.59
N ALA A 147 -12.75 -67.39 8.61
CA ALA A 147 -13.00 -68.56 9.48
C ALA A 147 -12.87 -69.92 8.77
N SER A 148 -11.84 -70.71 9.11
CA SER A 148 -12.06 -72.00 9.81
C SER A 148 -10.77 -72.60 10.38
N ARG A 149 -10.95 -73.24 11.54
CA ARG A 149 -10.02 -73.98 12.42
C ARG A 149 -9.61 -75.31 11.81
N ILE A 150 -8.37 -75.77 12.03
CA ILE A 150 -8.10 -77.16 12.46
C ILE A 150 -6.96 -77.16 13.49
N SER A 151 -7.24 -77.84 14.60
CA SER A 151 -6.42 -78.02 15.80
C SER A 151 -5.70 -79.38 15.81
N ARG A 152 -4.53 -79.47 16.48
CA ARG A 152 -4.14 -80.42 17.56
C ARG A 152 -2.71 -81.01 17.44
N THR A 153 -2.03 -80.98 18.60
CA THR A 153 -1.08 -81.98 19.21
C THR A 153 0.21 -82.33 18.46
N CYS A 154 1.38 -82.52 19.09
CA CYS A 154 1.74 -82.81 20.49
C CYS A 154 2.80 -81.83 21.02
#